data_AF-D2I541-F1
#
_entry.id   AF-D2I541-F1
#
_cell.length_a   1.000
_cell.length_b   1.000
_cell.length_c   1.000
_cell.angle_alpha   90.00
_cell.angle_beta   90.00
_cell.angle_gamma   90.00
#
_symmetry.space_group_name_H-M   'P 1'
#
loop_
_entity.id
_entity.type
_entity.pdbx_description
1 polymer ?
#
loop_
_entity_poly.entity_id
_entity_poly.type
_entity_poly.pdbx_seq_one_letter_code
_entity_poly.pdbx_strand_id
1 'polypeptide(L)'
;MYNKMWHQTQEALESLLDKESRNVMESQSNQVFIFQMLATFYIKYVQIFRNLEDVYDQIVHPQKRILIRKILDGVMGRVLELKNEMVELELTEFHYFDDILQDLKLAPQQLDIPIPKYFLKEKLEVIKGREKILAQILADTGLKIPDKKYTVKGIPLEEAVKLIQIAERARQGRLRAMFMKQIFLQEHRAKQAKVLGEKVADVRVAALRIQKV
;
A
#
# COMPACT_ATOMS: atom_id res chain seq x y z
N MET A 1 -12.78 -31.40 -10.36
CA MET A 1 -12.82 -30.04 -9.78
C MET A 1 -11.94 -29.06 -10.56
N TYR A 2 -10.62 -29.29 -10.67
CA TYR A 2 -9.69 -28.35 -11.32
C TYR A 2 -9.88 -28.16 -12.83
N ASN A 3 -10.28 -29.20 -13.56
CA ASN A 3 -10.65 -29.04 -14.98
C ASN A 3 -11.87 -28.12 -15.15
N LYS A 4 -12.84 -28.18 -14.24
CA LYS A 4 -13.99 -27.27 -14.24
C LYS A 4 -13.55 -25.83 -14.01
N MET A 5 -12.67 -25.60 -13.03
CA MET A 5 -12.09 -24.28 -12.75
C MET A 5 -11.31 -23.73 -13.94
N TRP A 6 -10.50 -24.58 -14.60
CA TRP A 6 -9.84 -24.23 -15.86
C TRP A 6 -10.84 -23.80 -16.93
N HIS A 7 -11.86 -24.62 -17.22
CA HIS A 7 -12.84 -24.30 -18.25
C HIS A 7 -13.59 -23.01 -17.96
N GLN A 8 -14.02 -22.81 -16.70
CA GLN A 8 -14.68 -21.57 -16.29
C GLN A 8 -13.77 -20.35 -16.44
N THR A 9 -12.50 -20.49 -16.09
CA THR A 9 -11.52 -19.39 -16.20
C THR A 9 -11.23 -19.06 -17.67
N GLN A 10 -11.13 -20.08 -18.52
CA GLN A 10 -10.95 -19.93 -19.96
C GLN A 10 -12.16 -19.25 -20.59
N GLU A 11 -13.38 -19.69 -20.29
CA GLU A 11 -14.62 -19.08 -20.78
C GLU A 11 -14.76 -17.62 -20.31
N ALA A 12 -14.39 -17.34 -19.05
CA ALA A 12 -14.39 -15.98 -18.52
C ALA A 12 -13.39 -15.08 -19.25
N LEU A 13 -12.20 -15.60 -19.58
CA LEU A 13 -11.18 -14.89 -20.34
C LEU A 13 -11.62 -14.62 -21.78
N GLU A 14 -12.14 -15.65 -22.48
CA GLU A 14 -12.66 -15.50 -23.85
C GLU A 14 -13.80 -14.47 -23.90
N SER A 15 -14.76 -14.55 -22.97
CA SER A 15 -15.84 -13.57 -22.86
C SER A 15 -15.35 -12.15 -22.58
N LEU A 16 -14.26 -12.00 -21.82
CA LEU A 16 -13.69 -10.69 -21.51
C LEU A 16 -12.99 -10.08 -22.72
N LEU A 17 -12.20 -10.88 -23.45
CA LEU A 17 -11.52 -10.47 -24.69
C LEU A 17 -12.52 -10.07 -25.78
N ASP A 18 -13.62 -10.79 -25.91
CA ASP A 18 -14.70 -10.45 -26.84
C ASP A 18 -15.35 -9.09 -26.51
N LYS A 19 -15.49 -8.76 -25.23
CA LYS A 19 -16.03 -7.46 -24.80
C LYS A 19 -15.05 -6.33 -25.03
N GLU A 20 -13.78 -6.57 -24.72
CA GLU A 20 -12.71 -5.59 -24.91
C GLU A 20 -12.52 -5.22 -26.38
N SER A 21 -12.50 -6.22 -27.27
CA SER A 21 -12.37 -6.01 -28.72
C SER A 21 -13.52 -5.22 -29.34
N ARG A 22 -14.76 -5.40 -28.86
CA ARG A 22 -15.93 -4.61 -29.30
C ARG A 22 -15.83 -3.16 -28.84
N ASN A 23 -15.42 -2.93 -27.59
CA ASN A 23 -15.33 -1.60 -27.01
C ASN A 23 -14.27 -0.71 -27.69
N VAL A 24 -13.17 -1.29 -28.19
CA VAL A 24 -12.15 -0.56 -28.95
C VAL A 24 -12.72 0.04 -30.25
N MET A 25 -13.80 -0.52 -30.80
CA MET A 25 -14.37 -0.09 -32.08
C MET A 25 -15.36 1.08 -31.97
N GLU A 26 -15.86 1.40 -30.77
CA GLU A 26 -17.00 2.32 -30.55
C GLU A 26 -16.58 3.72 -30.06
N SER A 27 -15.29 4.09 -30.18
CA SER A 27 -14.71 5.21 -29.44
C SER A 27 -15.19 6.62 -29.83
N GLN A 28 -16.25 7.09 -29.15
CA GLN A 28 -16.43 8.49 -28.70
C GLN A 28 -17.08 8.47 -27.31
N SER A 29 -16.31 8.66 -26.23
CA SER A 29 -16.85 8.65 -24.87
C SER A 29 -16.07 9.55 -23.91
N ASN A 30 -16.77 10.05 -22.88
CA ASN A 30 -16.22 10.89 -21.83
C ASN A 30 -15.13 10.16 -21.03
N GLN A 31 -14.12 10.91 -20.55
CA GLN A 31 -12.98 10.39 -19.78
C GLN A 31 -13.39 9.50 -18.59
N VAL A 32 -14.44 9.89 -17.86
CA VAL A 32 -14.97 9.12 -16.72
C VAL A 32 -15.46 7.74 -17.15
N PHE A 33 -16.14 7.65 -18.29
CA PHE A 33 -16.62 6.38 -18.82
C PHE A 33 -15.46 5.48 -19.25
N ILE A 34 -14.44 6.06 -19.89
CA ILE A 34 -13.22 5.34 -20.28
C ILE A 34 -12.53 4.79 -19.02
N PHE A 35 -12.37 5.60 -17.97
CA PHE A 35 -11.78 5.13 -16.72
C PHE A 35 -12.58 3.98 -16.11
N GLN A 36 -13.90 4.13 -15.97
CA GLN A 36 -14.76 3.10 -15.39
C GLN A 36 -14.70 1.79 -16.20
N MET A 37 -14.64 1.89 -17.52
CA MET A 37 -14.43 0.75 -18.42
C MET A 37 -13.08 0.08 -18.16
N LEU A 38 -11.98 0.84 -18.17
CA LEU A 38 -10.62 0.33 -17.93
C LEU A 38 -10.49 -0.33 -16.55
N ALA A 39 -11.02 0.32 -15.51
CA ALA A 39 -11.02 -0.19 -14.16
C ALA A 39 -11.83 -1.49 -14.05
N THR A 40 -12.97 -1.58 -14.74
CA THR A 40 -13.77 -2.81 -14.81
C THR A 40 -13.00 -3.95 -15.49
N PHE A 41 -12.29 -3.68 -16.59
CA PHE A 41 -11.45 -4.68 -17.24
C PHE A 41 -10.29 -5.10 -16.33
N TYR A 42 -9.58 -4.14 -15.73
CA TYR A 42 -8.48 -4.39 -14.81
C TYR A 42 -8.89 -5.35 -13.69
N ILE A 43 -10.01 -5.06 -13.00
CA ILE A 43 -10.52 -5.91 -11.91
C ILE A 43 -10.82 -7.32 -12.40
N LYS A 44 -11.50 -7.46 -13.55
CA LYS A 44 -11.85 -8.78 -14.11
C LYS A 44 -10.62 -9.57 -14.54
N TYR A 45 -9.61 -8.91 -15.12
CA TYR A 45 -8.34 -9.56 -15.45
C TYR A 45 -7.56 -9.98 -14.20
N VAL A 46 -7.58 -9.20 -13.12
CA VAL A 46 -7.00 -9.60 -11.82
C VAL A 46 -7.70 -10.86 -11.28
N GLN A 47 -9.03 -10.96 -11.37
CA GLN A 47 -9.75 -12.17 -10.98
C GLN A 47 -9.35 -13.39 -11.83
N ILE A 48 -9.26 -13.22 -13.15
CA ILE A 48 -8.82 -14.29 -14.06
C ILE A 48 -7.38 -14.71 -13.72
N PHE A 49 -6.48 -13.75 -13.47
CA PHE A 49 -5.11 -14.01 -13.07
C PHE A 49 -5.03 -14.90 -11.84
N ARG A 50 -5.80 -14.58 -10.79
CA ARG A 50 -5.85 -15.39 -9.55
C ARG A 50 -6.34 -16.81 -9.83
N ASN A 51 -7.43 -16.95 -10.58
CA ASN A 51 -7.95 -18.26 -10.94
C ASN A 51 -6.95 -19.07 -11.77
N LEU A 52 -6.24 -18.42 -12.70
CA LEU A 52 -5.20 -19.07 -13.51
C LEU A 52 -3.99 -19.50 -12.66
N GLU A 53 -3.61 -18.74 -11.63
CA GLU A 53 -2.57 -19.12 -10.68
C GLU A 53 -2.95 -20.40 -9.92
N ASP A 54 -4.17 -20.44 -9.38
CA ASP A 54 -4.72 -21.63 -8.72
C ASP A 54 -4.77 -22.82 -9.69
N VAL A 55 -5.25 -22.60 -10.92
CA VAL A 55 -5.30 -23.65 -11.95
C VAL A 55 -3.90 -24.16 -12.30
N TYR A 56 -2.91 -23.26 -12.44
CA TYR A 56 -1.53 -23.61 -12.75
C TYR A 56 -0.88 -24.46 -11.66
N ASP A 57 -1.17 -24.17 -10.39
CA ASP A 57 -0.60 -24.92 -9.27
C ASP A 57 -1.27 -26.28 -9.08
N GLN A 58 -2.57 -26.40 -9.36
CA GLN A 58 -3.32 -27.63 -9.17
C GLN A 58 -3.26 -28.60 -10.37
N ILE A 59 -2.92 -28.13 -11.58
CA ILE A 59 -2.82 -29.00 -12.76
C ILE A 59 -1.47 -29.72 -12.81
N VAL A 60 -1.54 -31.05 -12.73
CA VAL A 60 -0.38 -31.94 -12.77
C VAL A 60 0.08 -32.23 -14.21
N HIS A 61 -0.81 -32.09 -15.20
CA HIS A 61 -0.50 -32.46 -16.59
C HIS A 61 0.51 -31.48 -17.22
N PRO A 62 1.71 -31.92 -17.63
CA PRO A 62 2.81 -31.03 -18.00
C PRO A 62 2.52 -30.17 -19.24
N GLN A 63 1.95 -30.77 -20.30
CA GLN A 63 1.63 -30.03 -21.54
C GLN A 63 0.63 -28.90 -21.30
N LYS A 64 -0.49 -29.22 -20.62
CA LYS A 64 -1.51 -28.23 -20.23
C LYS A 64 -0.93 -27.15 -19.32
N ARG A 65 -0.05 -27.51 -18.40
CA ARG A 65 0.60 -26.57 -17.48
C ARG A 65 1.50 -25.55 -18.20
N ILE A 66 2.23 -25.97 -19.23
CA ILE A 66 3.02 -25.07 -20.08
C ILE A 66 2.10 -24.06 -20.80
N LEU A 67 0.96 -24.52 -21.31
CA LEU A 67 -0.01 -23.64 -21.95
C LEU A 67 -0.60 -22.63 -20.95
N ILE A 68 -1.05 -23.09 -19.79
CA ILE A 68 -1.62 -22.24 -18.74
C ILE A 68 -0.61 -21.19 -18.29
N ARG A 69 0.67 -21.57 -18.15
CA ARG A 69 1.74 -20.61 -17.82
C ARG A 69 1.82 -19.48 -18.84
N LYS A 70 1.81 -19.79 -20.14
CA LYS A 70 1.86 -18.77 -21.19
C LYS A 70 0.65 -17.84 -21.13
N ILE A 71 -0.53 -18.38 -20.86
CA ILE A 71 -1.76 -17.59 -20.73
C ILE A 71 -1.69 -16.72 -19.48
N LEU A 72 -1.20 -17.25 -18.37
CA LEU A 72 -0.99 -16.50 -17.12
C LEU A 72 0.02 -15.36 -17.31
N ASP A 73 1.13 -15.60 -18.02
CA ASP A 73 2.09 -14.55 -18.40
C ASP A 73 1.43 -13.46 -19.27
N GLY A 74 0.56 -13.85 -20.21
CA GLY A 74 -0.18 -12.91 -21.07
C GLY A 74 -1.21 -12.08 -20.30
N VAL A 75 -2.00 -12.70 -19.42
CA VAL A 75 -2.95 -12.00 -18.55
C VAL A 75 -2.24 -11.05 -17.61
N MET A 76 -1.08 -11.45 -17.06
CA MET A 76 -0.23 -10.58 -16.24
C MET A 76 0.22 -9.34 -17.02
N GLY A 77 0.64 -9.52 -18.28
CA GLY A 77 0.95 -8.41 -19.17
C GLY A 77 -0.23 -7.46 -19.34
N ARG A 78 -1.42 -8.00 -19.65
CA ARG A 78 -2.63 -7.19 -19.85
C ARG A 78 -3.05 -6.42 -18.60
N VAL A 79 -2.91 -7.00 -17.41
CA VAL A 79 -3.16 -6.31 -16.13
C VAL A 79 -2.24 -5.08 -15.98
N LEU A 80 -0.96 -5.21 -16.36
CA LEU A 80 -0.01 -4.10 -16.31
C LEU A 80 -0.32 -3.03 -17.36
N GLU A 81 -0.69 -3.42 -18.57
CA GLU A 81 -1.11 -2.50 -19.63
C GLU A 81 -2.33 -1.67 -19.21
N LEU A 82 -3.39 -2.33 -18.74
CA LEU A 82 -4.60 -1.65 -18.25
C LEU A 82 -4.31 -0.73 -17.07
N LYS A 83 -3.42 -1.15 -16.16
CA LYS A 83 -2.99 -0.28 -15.08
C LYS A 83 -2.27 0.95 -15.61
N ASN A 84 -1.35 0.78 -16.57
CA ASN A 84 -0.64 1.88 -17.20
C ASN A 84 -1.61 2.85 -17.92
N GLU A 85 -2.55 2.33 -18.70
CA GLU A 85 -3.58 3.13 -19.39
C GLU A 85 -4.41 3.97 -18.40
N MET A 86 -4.81 3.40 -17.24
CA MET A 86 -5.51 4.18 -16.21
C MET A 86 -4.62 5.26 -15.58
N VAL A 87 -3.35 4.96 -15.31
CA VAL A 87 -2.40 5.92 -14.74
C VAL A 87 -2.16 7.08 -15.71
N GLU A 88 -2.04 6.80 -17.00
CA GLU A 88 -1.91 7.83 -18.03
C GLU A 88 -3.19 8.68 -18.16
N LEU A 89 -4.36 8.07 -17.97
CA LEU A 89 -5.65 8.76 -18.07
C LEU A 89 -5.90 9.74 -16.90
N GLU A 90 -5.54 9.37 -15.68
CA GLU A 90 -5.78 10.19 -14.47
C GLU A 90 -4.54 10.88 -13.90
N LEU A 91 -3.35 10.57 -14.45
CA LEU A 91 -2.05 11.05 -13.98
C LEU A 91 -1.76 10.72 -12.51
N THR A 92 -2.27 9.59 -12.02
CA THR A 92 -2.08 9.09 -10.65
C THR A 92 -1.83 7.59 -10.64
N GLU A 93 -0.93 7.12 -9.78
CA GLU A 93 -0.71 5.69 -9.58
C GLU A 93 -1.78 5.06 -8.66
N PHE A 94 -2.48 5.88 -7.88
CA PHE A 94 -3.47 5.46 -6.89
C PHE A 94 -4.88 5.70 -7.41
N HIS A 95 -5.65 4.62 -7.52
CA HIS A 95 -7.04 4.63 -8.00
C HIS A 95 -7.95 4.02 -6.94
N TYR A 96 -9.14 4.61 -6.77
CA TYR A 96 -10.18 4.09 -5.89
C TYR A 96 -11.18 3.28 -6.72
N PHE A 97 -11.48 2.06 -6.27
CA PHE A 97 -12.34 1.13 -6.99
C PHE A 97 -13.64 0.81 -6.23
N ASP A 98 -13.97 1.57 -5.18
CA ASP A 98 -15.06 1.26 -4.24
C ASP A 98 -16.41 1.06 -4.94
N ASP A 99 -16.79 1.97 -5.84
CA ASP A 99 -18.06 1.88 -6.58
C ASP A 99 -18.13 0.63 -7.48
N ILE A 100 -17.03 0.36 -8.20
CA ILE A 100 -16.95 -0.79 -9.12
C ILE A 100 -16.91 -2.11 -8.34
N LEU A 101 -16.20 -2.14 -7.21
CA LEU A 101 -16.17 -3.29 -6.31
C LEU A 101 -17.55 -3.56 -5.72
N GLN A 102 -18.28 -2.52 -5.34
CA GLN A 102 -19.65 -2.63 -4.85
C GLN A 102 -20.59 -3.22 -5.91
N ASP A 103 -20.53 -2.71 -7.15
CA ASP A 103 -21.32 -3.21 -8.27
C ASP A 103 -21.04 -4.68 -8.58
N LEU A 104 -19.75 -5.07 -8.55
CA LEU A 104 -19.31 -6.44 -8.77
C LEU A 104 -19.47 -7.36 -7.55
N LYS A 105 -19.91 -6.82 -6.40
CA LYS A 105 -20.05 -7.53 -5.12
C LYS A 105 -18.73 -8.19 -4.68
N LEU A 106 -17.63 -7.45 -4.80
CA LEU A 106 -16.29 -7.91 -4.49
C LEU A 106 -15.74 -7.22 -3.24
N ALA A 107 -14.99 -7.98 -2.46
CA ALA A 107 -14.21 -7.45 -1.35
C ALA A 107 -12.81 -7.00 -1.84
N PRO A 108 -12.19 -5.97 -1.24
CA PRO A 108 -10.88 -5.48 -1.65
C PRO A 108 -9.78 -6.54 -1.65
N GLN A 109 -9.83 -7.51 -0.74
CA GLN A 109 -8.88 -8.62 -0.64
C GLN A 109 -8.91 -9.53 -1.88
N GLN A 110 -9.99 -9.49 -2.67
CA GLN A 110 -10.09 -10.23 -3.93
C GLN A 110 -9.29 -9.58 -5.07
N LEU A 111 -8.80 -8.34 -4.88
CA LEU A 111 -7.87 -7.67 -5.81
C LEU A 111 -6.40 -7.91 -5.46
N ASP A 112 -6.08 -8.59 -4.37
CA ASP A 112 -4.69 -8.93 -4.04
C ASP A 112 -4.09 -9.80 -5.15
N ILE A 113 -2.97 -9.36 -5.72
CA ILE A 113 -2.29 -10.06 -6.81
C ILE A 113 -1.28 -11.05 -6.20
N PRO A 114 -1.52 -12.37 -6.29
CA PRO A 114 -0.60 -13.35 -5.75
C PRO A 114 0.68 -13.42 -6.57
N ILE A 115 1.81 -13.72 -5.93
CA ILE A 115 3.06 -14.00 -6.62
C ILE A 115 2.96 -15.41 -7.21
N PRO A 116 3.01 -15.59 -8.55
CA PRO A 116 2.81 -16.91 -9.13
C PRO A 116 3.89 -17.90 -8.71
N LYS A 117 3.49 -19.10 -8.26
CA LYS A 117 4.41 -20.09 -7.68
C LYS A 117 5.51 -20.57 -8.64
N TYR A 118 5.29 -20.47 -9.96
CA TYR A 118 6.33 -20.85 -10.93
C TYR A 118 7.54 -19.93 -10.92
N PHE A 119 7.40 -18.67 -10.51
CA PHE A 119 8.54 -17.76 -10.39
C PHE A 119 9.60 -18.33 -9.44
N LEU A 120 9.16 -18.96 -8.35
CA LEU A 120 10.04 -19.61 -7.39
C LEU A 120 10.53 -20.96 -7.91
N LYS A 121 9.62 -21.79 -8.44
CA LYS A 121 9.95 -23.16 -8.91
C LYS A 121 10.97 -23.14 -10.06
N GLU A 122 10.84 -22.22 -11.01
CA GLU A 122 11.73 -22.16 -12.17
C GLU A 122 13.04 -21.42 -11.89
N LYS A 123 13.03 -20.41 -11.03
CA LYS A 123 14.25 -19.69 -10.64
C LYS A 123 15.04 -20.41 -9.56
N LEU A 124 14.61 -21.59 -9.10
CA LEU A 124 15.22 -22.30 -7.98
C LEU A 124 16.72 -22.55 -8.18
N GLU A 125 17.13 -22.98 -9.38
CA GLU A 125 18.55 -23.20 -9.68
C GLU A 125 19.34 -21.88 -9.77
N VAL A 126 18.73 -20.81 -10.29
CA VAL A 126 19.33 -19.47 -10.29
C VAL A 126 19.50 -18.95 -8.86
N ILE A 127 18.50 -19.17 -8.00
CA ILE A 127 18.51 -18.79 -6.59
C ILE A 127 19.61 -19.55 -5.86
N LYS A 128 19.68 -20.88 -6.00
CA LYS A 128 20.77 -21.70 -5.45
C LYS A 128 22.15 -21.25 -5.93
N GLY A 129 22.27 -20.90 -7.22
CA GLY A 129 23.49 -20.35 -7.78
C GLY A 129 23.91 -19.05 -7.11
N ARG A 130 22.96 -18.12 -6.93
CA ARG A 130 23.17 -16.85 -6.22
C ARG A 130 23.51 -17.05 -4.75
N GLU A 131 22.84 -18.00 -4.07
CA GLU A 131 23.13 -18.35 -2.68
C GLU A 131 24.56 -18.86 -2.50
N LYS A 132 25.06 -19.68 -3.44
CA LYS A 132 26.46 -20.13 -3.42
C LYS A 132 27.45 -18.97 -3.58
N ILE A 133 27.20 -18.06 -4.53
CA ILE A 133 28.04 -16.87 -4.73
C ILE A 133 28.03 -15.99 -3.47
N LEU A 134 26.86 -15.76 -2.89
CA LEU A 134 26.71 -15.00 -1.66
C LEU A 134 27.49 -15.65 -0.51
N ALA A 135 27.36 -16.97 -0.34
CA ALA A 135 28.08 -17.71 0.69
C ALA A 135 29.59 -17.61 0.53
N GLN A 136 30.10 -17.61 -0.71
CA GLN A 136 31.51 -17.39 -1.01
C GLN A 136 31.95 -15.98 -0.64
N ILE A 137 31.22 -14.94 -1.07
CA ILE A 137 31.52 -13.54 -0.72
C ILE A 137 31.53 -13.33 0.80
N LEU A 138 30.56 -13.91 1.51
CA LEU A 138 30.48 -13.84 2.98
C LEU A 138 31.65 -14.56 3.67
N ALA A 139 32.12 -15.67 3.10
CA ALA A 139 33.32 -16.36 3.59
C ALA A 139 34.57 -15.51 3.36
N ASP A 140 34.70 -14.90 2.17
CA ASP A 140 35.87 -14.10 1.77
C ASP A 140 35.97 -12.77 2.55
N THR A 141 34.83 -12.14 2.84
CA THR A 141 34.76 -10.87 3.60
C THR A 141 34.92 -11.07 5.11
N GLY A 142 35.05 -12.30 5.60
CA GLY A 142 35.11 -12.60 7.03
C GLY A 142 33.81 -12.31 7.80
N LEU A 143 32.78 -11.81 7.11
CA LEU A 143 31.42 -11.67 7.60
C LEU A 143 30.70 -13.00 7.51
N LYS A 144 31.27 -14.05 8.12
CA LYS A 144 30.45 -15.17 8.59
C LYS A 144 29.55 -14.58 9.65
N ILE A 145 28.38 -14.08 9.25
CA ILE A 145 27.28 -13.82 10.16
C ILE A 145 26.99 -15.21 10.71
N PRO A 146 27.40 -15.57 11.95
CA PRO A 146 26.90 -16.80 12.52
C PRO A 146 25.38 -16.69 12.42
N ASP A 147 24.68 -17.80 12.28
CA ASP A 147 23.26 -17.88 12.64
C ASP A 147 23.14 -17.62 14.15
N LYS A 148 23.50 -16.41 14.60
CA LYS A 148 22.92 -15.77 15.76
C LYS A 148 21.47 -15.57 15.35
N LYS A 149 20.72 -16.67 15.49
CA LYS A 149 19.41 -16.58 16.10
C LYS A 149 19.64 -15.74 17.34
N TYR A 150 19.43 -14.43 17.22
CA TYR A 150 19.21 -13.61 18.38
C TYR A 150 18.03 -14.33 19.02
N THR A 151 18.32 -15.11 20.07
CA THR A 151 17.29 -15.56 20.96
C THR A 151 16.76 -14.26 21.51
N VAL A 152 15.71 -13.75 20.87
CA VAL A 152 14.94 -12.65 21.40
C VAL A 152 14.42 -13.23 22.70
N LYS A 153 15.16 -12.98 23.79
CA LYS A 153 14.70 -13.32 25.13
C LYS A 153 13.42 -12.52 25.27
N GLY A 154 12.28 -13.21 25.18
CA GLY A 154 10.98 -12.60 25.38
C GLY A 154 11.02 -11.89 26.72
N ILE A 155 10.73 -10.60 26.72
CA ILE A 155 10.59 -9.84 27.95
C ILE A 155 9.39 -10.47 28.69
N PRO A 156 9.52 -10.85 29.97
CA PRO A 156 8.39 -11.38 30.71
C PRO A 156 7.26 -10.34 30.76
N LEU A 157 6.01 -10.81 30.72
CA LEU A 157 4.83 -9.95 30.59
C LEU A 157 4.81 -8.78 31.60
N GLU A 158 5.21 -9.06 32.84
CA GLU A 158 5.27 -8.07 33.93
C GLU A 158 6.27 -6.95 33.65
N GLU A 159 7.43 -7.28 33.09
CA GLU A 159 8.47 -6.30 32.75
C GLU A 159 8.05 -5.49 31.52
N ALA A 160 7.41 -6.12 30.54
CA ALA A 160 6.84 -5.43 29.37
C ALA A 160 5.75 -4.43 29.79
N VAL A 161 4.81 -4.85 30.66
CA VAL A 161 3.76 -3.98 31.21
C VAL A 161 4.38 -2.81 31.98
N LYS A 162 5.39 -3.07 32.81
CA LYS A 162 6.07 -2.03 33.58
C LYS A 162 6.75 -1.00 32.68
N LEU A 163 7.45 -1.44 31.62
CA LEU A 163 8.08 -0.56 30.65
C LEU A 163 7.05 0.32 29.94
N ILE A 164 5.94 -0.27 29.48
CA ILE A 164 4.84 0.47 28.83
C ILE A 164 4.24 1.51 29.79
N GLN A 165 3.98 1.14 31.04
CA GLN A 165 3.43 2.04 32.05
C GLN A 165 4.37 3.20 32.39
N ILE A 166 5.68 2.93 32.51
CA ILE A 166 6.69 3.97 32.76
C ILE A 166 6.74 4.94 31.56
N ALA A 167 6.76 4.42 30.34
CA ALA A 167 6.78 5.23 29.12
C ALA A 167 5.53 6.10 28.99
N GLU A 168 4.34 5.53 29.22
CA GLU A 168 3.08 6.27 29.16
C GLU A 168 2.99 7.32 30.28
N ARG A 169 3.42 6.98 31.52
CA ARG A 169 3.50 7.96 32.62
C ARG A 169 4.43 9.12 32.27
N ALA A 170 5.58 8.85 31.68
CA ALA A 170 6.51 9.88 31.23
C ALA A 170 5.92 10.76 30.13
N ARG A 171 5.21 10.15 29.16
CA ARG A 171 4.51 10.87 28.10
C ARG A 171 3.43 11.81 28.66
N GLN A 172 2.60 11.30 29.56
CA GLN A 172 1.57 12.08 30.26
C GLN A 172 2.18 13.21 31.08
N GLY A 173 3.29 12.95 31.77
CA GLY A 173 4.04 13.97 32.50
C GLY A 173 4.52 15.12 31.61
N ARG A 174 5.08 14.79 30.43
CA ARG A 174 5.49 15.80 29.44
C ARG A 174 4.30 16.62 28.94
N LEU A 175 3.17 15.96 28.64
CA LEU A 175 1.97 16.63 28.16
C LEU A 175 1.39 17.59 29.22
N ARG A 176 1.31 17.14 30.48
CA ARG A 176 0.87 17.98 31.60
C ARG A 176 1.81 19.15 31.85
N ALA A 177 3.13 18.95 31.79
CA ALA A 177 4.11 20.02 31.97
C ALA A 177 3.97 21.10 30.88
N MET A 178 3.77 20.70 29.62
CA MET A 178 3.49 21.63 28.52
C MET A 178 2.20 22.43 28.78
N PHE A 179 1.13 21.74 29.20
CA PHE A 179 -0.15 22.38 29.48
C PHE A 179 -0.06 23.39 30.64
N MET A 180 0.55 22.99 31.76
CA MET A 180 0.77 23.88 32.92
C MET A 180 1.64 25.09 32.57
N LYS A 181 2.67 24.91 31.73
CA LYS A 181 3.48 26.03 31.21
C LYS A 181 2.64 27.02 30.42
N GLN A 182 1.70 26.54 29.60
CA GLN A 182 0.81 27.41 28.84
C GLN A 182 -0.14 28.21 29.74
N ILE A 183 -0.73 27.57 30.77
CA ILE A 183 -1.56 28.27 31.76
C ILE A 183 -0.75 29.35 32.47
N PHE A 184 0.45 29.02 32.95
CA PHE A 184 1.32 29.98 33.62
C PHE A 184 1.64 31.20 32.74
N LEU A 185 1.96 30.97 31.46
CA LEU A 185 2.22 32.07 30.52
C LEU A 185 0.96 32.93 30.27
N GLN A 186 -0.22 32.32 30.19
CA GLN A 186 -1.49 33.06 30.07
C GLN A 186 -1.77 33.90 31.31
N GLU A 187 -1.64 33.34 32.51
CA GLU A 187 -1.79 34.10 33.76
C GLU A 187 -0.78 35.23 33.86
N HIS A 188 0.48 34.99 33.49
CA HIS A 188 1.52 36.02 33.51
C HIS A 188 1.18 37.17 32.55
N ARG A 189 0.72 36.86 31.32
CA ARG A 189 0.23 37.88 30.38
C ARG A 189 -0.98 38.63 30.93
N ALA A 190 -1.94 37.93 31.55
CA ALA A 190 -3.12 38.57 32.15
C ALA A 190 -2.75 39.50 33.31
N LYS A 191 -1.80 39.11 34.16
CA LYS A 191 -1.25 39.97 35.23
C LYS A 191 -0.53 41.19 34.65
N GLN A 192 0.33 41.00 33.64
CA GLN A 192 0.98 42.11 32.95
C GLN A 192 -0.02 43.06 32.29
N ALA A 193 -1.07 42.54 31.66
CA ALA A 193 -2.13 43.34 31.06
C ALA A 193 -2.94 44.12 32.10
N LYS A 194 -3.19 43.57 33.30
CA LYS A 194 -3.80 44.32 34.42
C LYS A 194 -2.89 45.44 34.91
N VAL A 195 -1.59 45.18 35.08
CA VAL A 195 -0.61 46.20 35.49
C VAL A 195 -0.43 47.29 34.41
N LEU A 196 -0.50 46.93 33.12
CA LEU A 196 -0.52 47.90 32.02
C LEU A 196 -1.85 48.66 31.94
N GLY A 197 -2.97 48.00 32.25
CA GLY A 197 -4.31 48.60 32.29
C GLY A 197 -4.49 49.60 33.45
N GLU A 198 -3.79 49.41 34.57
CA GLU A 198 -3.69 50.42 35.63
C GLU A 198 -2.79 51.59 35.25
N LYS A 199 -1.83 51.38 34.34
CA LYS A 199 -1.04 52.46 33.70
C LYS A 199 -1.74 52.92 32.42
N VAL A 200 -2.92 53.54 32.53
CA VAL A 200 -3.51 54.25 31.40
C VAL A 200 -2.52 55.35 30.98
N ALA A 201 -1.75 55.09 29.93
CA ALA A 201 -0.91 56.09 29.31
C ALA A 201 -1.83 57.18 28.72
N ASP A 202 -1.56 58.43 29.08
CA ASP A 202 -2.29 59.59 28.59
C ASP A 202 -2.41 59.56 27.06
N VAL A 203 -3.65 59.60 26.57
CA VAL A 203 -4.03 59.45 25.15
C VAL A 203 -3.24 60.41 24.25
N ARG A 204 -2.88 61.59 24.77
CA ARG A 204 -2.07 62.58 24.04
C ARG A 204 -0.63 62.14 23.78
N VAL A 205 -0.02 61.41 24.71
CA VAL A 205 1.36 60.90 24.57
C VAL A 205 1.41 59.74 23.57
N ALA A 206 0.36 58.93 23.51
CA ALA A 206 0.22 57.85 22.52
C ALA A 206 0.07 58.40 21.09
N ALA A 207 -0.72 59.46 20.89
CA ALA A 207 -0.90 60.10 19.59
C ALA A 207 0.42 60.68 19.01
N LEU A 208 1.28 61.23 19.87
CA LEU A 208 2.58 61.78 19.46
C LEU A 208 3.60 60.73 18.99
N ARG A 209 3.47 59.46 19.41
CA ARG A 209 4.38 58.37 18.97
C ARG A 209 3.99 57.74 17.64
N ILE A 210 2.72 57.86 17.22
CA ILE A 210 2.23 57.33 15.93
C ILE A 210 2.67 58.24 14.77
N GLN A 211 2.96 59.52 15.03
CA GLN A 211 3.62 60.40 14.07
C GLN A 211 5.14 60.36 14.27
N LYS A 212 5.78 59.32 13.75
CA LYS A 212 7.14 59.46 13.24
C LYS A 212 7.34 58.53 12.04
N VAL A 213 7.38 59.19 10.88
CA VAL A 213 7.99 58.87 9.56
C VAL A 213 8.40 57.43 9.33
#